data_AF-A0A7W1GQ79-F1
#
_entry.id   AF-A0A7W1GQ79-F1
#
_cell.length_a   1.000
_cell.length_b   1.000
_cell.length_c   1.000
_cell.angle_alpha   90.00
_cell.angle_beta   90.00
_cell.angle_gamma   90.00
#
_symmetry.space_group_name_H-M   'P 1'
#
loop_
_entity.id
_entity.type
_entity.pdbx_description
1 polymer ?
#
loop_
_entity_poly.entity_id
_entity_poly.type
_entity_poly.pdbx_seq_one_letter_code
_entity_poly.pdbx_strand_id
1 'polypeptide(L)'
;FGEVFTTDGRIRIYGLAVLVDDRGFFPPYNGAPVVRAEDPAGRAMLEVLAPLTATLTTEVMTELNTDVSVRGFRPERVARGYLRAEGFIE
;
A
#
# COMPACT_ATOMS: atom_id res chain seq x y z
N PHE A 1 11.89 17.54 9.08
CA PHE A 1 11.19 16.26 9.29
C PHE A 1 11.87 15.21 8.42
N GLY A 2 12.58 14.27 9.04
CA GLY A 2 13.43 13.27 8.39
C GLY A 2 12.96 11.83 8.59
N GLU A 3 11.67 11.64 8.90
CA GLU A 3 11.07 10.33 9.04
C GLU A 3 10.65 9.81 7.65
N VAL A 4 11.08 8.60 7.34
CA VAL A 4 10.89 7.90 6.06
C VAL A 4 10.50 6.47 6.39
N PHE A 5 9.45 5.96 5.76
CA PHE A 5 8.99 4.58 5.89
C PHE A 5 9.38 3.78 4.65
N THR A 6 9.39 2.45 4.76
CA THR A 6 9.83 1.55 3.67
C THR A 6 9.00 1.69 2.38
N THR A 7 7.77 2.17 2.48
CA THR A 7 6.87 2.43 1.33
C THR A 7 6.86 3.89 0.88
N ASP A 8 7.79 4.72 1.34
CA ASP A 8 7.82 6.15 1.04
C ASP A 8 8.26 6.42 -0.40
N GLY A 9 7.42 7.17 -1.14
CA GLY A 9 7.67 7.44 -2.55
C GLY A 9 8.92 8.27 -2.86
N ARG A 10 9.49 8.97 -1.86
CA ARG A 10 10.70 9.79 -1.99
C ARG A 10 11.98 8.96 -2.06
N ILE A 11 11.95 7.72 -1.57
CA ILE A 11 13.10 6.79 -1.60
C ILE A 11 13.65 6.68 -3.02
N ARG A 12 12.78 6.44 -4.00
CA ARG A 12 13.17 6.25 -5.40
C ARG A 12 13.75 7.50 -6.05
N ILE A 13 13.19 8.66 -5.72
CA ILE A 13 13.52 9.93 -6.40
C ILE A 13 14.85 10.48 -5.94
N TYR A 14 15.14 10.32 -4.66
CA TYR A 14 16.42 10.72 -4.10
C TYR A 14 17.47 9.61 -4.21
N GLY A 15 17.15 8.46 -4.83
CA GLY A 15 18.07 7.33 -4.99
C GLY A 15 18.55 6.77 -3.65
N LEU A 16 17.68 6.79 -2.63
CA LEU A 16 18.03 6.36 -1.28
C LEU A 16 17.98 4.84 -1.16
N ALA A 17 18.85 4.28 -0.33
CA ALA A 17 18.83 2.87 0.04
C ALA A 17 18.02 2.65 1.32
N VAL A 18 17.13 1.67 1.30
CA VAL A 18 16.46 1.18 2.52
C VAL A 18 17.42 0.25 3.24
N LEU A 19 17.77 0.59 4.48
CA LEU A 19 18.60 -0.27 5.32
C LEU A 19 17.75 -1.40 5.91
N VAL A 20 18.34 -2.59 5.99
CA VAL A 20 17.70 -3.75 6.61
C VAL A 20 17.76 -3.59 8.13
N ASP A 21 16.62 -3.75 8.80
CA ASP A 21 16.56 -3.89 10.26
C ASP A 21 16.92 -5.34 10.64
N ASP A 22 18.23 -5.61 10.69
CA ASP A 22 18.79 -6.94 10.92
C ASP A 22 18.49 -7.52 12.30
N ARG A 23 18.16 -6.65 13.27
CA ARG A 23 17.85 -7.04 14.66
C ARG A 23 16.36 -7.04 14.96
N GLY A 24 15.52 -6.68 13.98
CA GLY A 24 14.07 -6.61 14.15
C GLY A 24 13.66 -5.69 15.29
N PHE A 25 14.35 -4.55 15.44
CA PHE A 25 14.00 -3.57 16.46
C PHE A 25 12.61 -2.97 16.21
N PHE A 26 12.23 -2.81 14.94
CA PHE A 26 10.92 -2.31 14.55
C PHE A 26 9.93 -3.45 14.33
N PRO A 27 8.70 -3.34 14.87
CA PRO A 27 7.62 -4.26 14.54
C PRO A 27 7.28 -4.25 13.03
N PRO A 28 6.81 -5.37 12.46
CA PRO A 28 6.29 -5.37 11.10
C PRO A 28 4.96 -4.61 11.04
N TYR A 29 4.88 -3.60 10.17
CA TYR A 29 3.67 -2.81 9.92
C TYR A 29 3.04 -3.17 8.57
N ASN A 30 2.32 -4.29 8.54
CA ASN A 30 1.61 -4.73 7.33
C ASN A 30 0.25 -4.03 7.23
N GLY A 31 -0.06 -3.49 6.06
CA GLY A 31 -1.41 -2.99 5.77
C GLY A 31 -2.40 -4.14 5.65
N ALA A 32 -3.50 -4.09 6.40
CA ALA A 32 -4.56 -5.08 6.35
C ALA A 32 -5.94 -4.43 6.47
N PRO A 33 -6.96 -4.92 5.72
CA PRO A 33 -8.32 -4.48 5.90
C PRO A 33 -8.87 -5.00 7.24
N VAL A 34 -9.58 -4.12 7.96
CA VAL A 34 -10.25 -4.46 9.22
C VAL A 34 -11.72 -4.08 9.10
N VAL A 35 -12.60 -5.04 9.38
CA VAL A 35 -14.06 -4.85 9.35
C VAL A 35 -14.62 -5.12 10.75
N ARG A 36 -15.68 -4.40 11.12
CA ARG A 36 -16.38 -4.60 12.39
C ARG A 36 -17.04 -5.99 12.41
N ALA A 37 -16.93 -6.68 13.55
CA ALA A 37 -17.38 -8.07 13.68
C ALA A 37 -18.91 -8.20 13.57
N GLU A 38 -19.65 -7.17 13.98
CA GLU A 38 -21.10 -7.11 13.93
C GLU A 38 -21.67 -6.82 12.52
N ASP A 39 -20.82 -6.52 11.53
CA ASP A 39 -21.25 -6.31 10.16
C ASP A 39 -21.56 -7.66 9.49
N PRO A 40 -22.82 -7.95 9.12
CA PRO A 40 -23.19 -9.21 8.49
C PRO A 40 -22.52 -9.42 7.12
N ALA A 41 -22.09 -8.34 6.44
CA ALA A 41 -21.37 -8.42 5.18
C ALA A 41 -19.85 -8.55 5.37
N GLY A 42 -19.32 -8.43 6.59
CA GLY A 42 -17.89 -8.28 6.83
C GLY A 42 -17.05 -9.45 6.31
N ARG A 43 -17.55 -10.68 6.44
CA ARG A 43 -16.87 -11.87 5.90
C ARG A 43 -16.74 -11.80 4.37
N ALA A 44 -17.83 -11.46 3.68
CA ALA A 44 -17.83 -11.34 2.23
C ALA A 44 -16.93 -10.19 1.75
N MET A 45 -16.92 -9.05 2.45
CA MET A 45 -16.01 -7.94 2.15
C MET A 45 -14.54 -8.36 2.24
N LEU A 46 -14.17 -9.10 3.30
CA LEU A 46 -12.81 -9.60 3.46
C LEU A 46 -12.41 -10.61 2.37
N GLU A 47 -13.34 -11.46 1.93
CA GLU A 47 -13.10 -12.41 0.83
C GLU A 47 -12.86 -11.69 -0.50
N VAL A 48 -13.60 -10.61 -0.78
CA VAL A 48 -13.40 -9.78 -1.97
C VAL A 48 -12.08 -9.01 -1.90
N LEU A 49 -11.67 -8.55 -0.72
CA LEU A 49 -10.44 -7.78 -0.53
C LEU A 49 -9.18 -8.65 -0.48
N ALA A 50 -9.29 -9.93 -0.11
CA ALA A 50 -8.15 -10.85 0.01
C ALA A 50 -7.24 -10.87 -1.24
N PRO A 51 -7.74 -11.07 -2.48
CA PRO A 51 -6.88 -11.08 -3.67
C PRO A 51 -6.21 -9.73 -3.92
N LEU A 52 -6.90 -8.61 -3.65
CA LEU A 52 -6.31 -7.27 -3.75
C LEU A 52 -5.16 -7.10 -2.74
N THR A 53 -5.36 -7.50 -1.48
CA THR A 53 -4.31 -7.34 -0.46
C THR A 53 -3.06 -8.15 -0.77
N ALA A 54 -3.19 -9.28 -1.45
CA ALA A 54 -2.07 -10.11 -1.86
C ALA A 54 -1.18 -9.45 -2.94
N THR A 55 -1.70 -8.50 -3.71
CA THR A 55 -0.92 -7.78 -4.75
C THR A 55 -0.18 -6.56 -4.21
N LEU A 56 -0.57 -6.03 -3.04
CA LEU A 56 0.00 -4.83 -2.42
C LEU A 56 1.35 -5.12 -1.73
N THR A 57 2.34 -5.52 -2.51
CA THR A 57 3.74 -5.67 -2.08
C THR A 57 4.35 -4.31 -1.68
N THR A 58 5.50 -4.33 -1.00
CA THR A 58 6.25 -3.10 -0.65
C THR A 58 6.59 -2.29 -1.90
N GLU A 59 7.02 -2.96 -2.97
CA GLU A 59 7.38 -2.34 -4.24
C GLU A 59 6.17 -1.65 -4.88
N VAL A 60 5.04 -2.35 -4.95
CA VAL A 60 3.78 -1.81 -5.48
C VAL A 60 3.33 -0.62 -4.67
N MET A 61 3.26 -0.74 -3.34
CA MET A 61 2.86 0.37 -2.46
C MET A 61 3.79 1.58 -2.58
N THR A 62 5.09 1.35 -2.77
CA THR A 62 6.05 2.43 -2.99
C THR A 62 5.78 3.17 -4.30
N GLU A 63 5.43 2.45 -5.38
CA GLU A 63 5.05 3.08 -6.66
C GLU A 63 3.78 3.92 -6.53
N LEU A 64 2.73 3.34 -5.94
CA LEU A 64 1.45 4.02 -5.72
C LEU A 64 1.63 5.27 -4.83
N ASN A 65 2.46 5.19 -3.80
CA ASN A 65 2.77 6.34 -2.94
C ASN A 65 3.61 7.39 -3.67
N THR A 66 4.52 7.01 -4.58
CA THR A 66 5.24 7.99 -5.41
C THR A 66 4.31 8.76 -6.33
N ASP A 67 3.33 8.08 -6.94
CA ASP A 67 2.33 8.72 -7.77
C ASP A 67 1.59 9.85 -7.04
N VAL A 68 1.26 9.62 -5.77
CA VAL A 68 0.57 10.61 -4.94
C VAL A 68 1.54 11.66 -4.40
N SER A 69 2.52 11.24 -3.60
CA SER A 69 3.35 12.14 -2.80
C SER A 69 4.37 12.94 -3.61
N VAL A 70 4.69 12.49 -4.83
CA VAL A 70 5.68 13.17 -5.66
C VAL A 70 5.14 13.61 -7.00
N ARG A 71 4.47 12.72 -7.74
CA ARG A 71 3.90 13.09 -9.05
C ARG A 71 2.64 13.93 -8.90
N GLY A 72 2.10 14.06 -7.69
CA GLY A 72 0.98 14.94 -7.37
C GLY A 72 -0.36 14.43 -7.89
N PHE A 73 -0.47 13.14 -8.21
CA PHE A 73 -1.75 12.56 -8.61
C PHE A 73 -2.68 12.42 -7.40
N ARG A 74 -3.98 12.60 -7.66
CA ARG A 74 -5.01 12.38 -6.63
C ARG A 74 -5.06 10.89 -6.24
N PRO A 75 -5.12 10.56 -4.94
CA PRO A 75 -5.18 9.18 -4.46
C PRO A 75 -6.29 8.35 -5.13
N GLU A 76 -7.47 8.94 -5.36
CA GLU A 76 -8.60 8.23 -5.98
C GLU A 76 -8.31 7.84 -7.42
N ARG A 77 -7.56 8.68 -8.15
CA ARG A 77 -7.13 8.38 -9.52
C ARG A 77 -6.13 7.23 -9.53
N VAL A 78 -5.16 7.27 -8.61
CA VAL A 78 -4.11 6.25 -8.49
C VAL A 78 -4.73 4.90 -8.10
N ALA A 79 -5.56 4.88 -7.05
CA ALA A 79 -6.26 3.69 -6.60
C ALA A 79 -7.16 3.10 -7.71
N ARG A 80 -7.99 3.92 -8.37
CA ARG A 80 -8.84 3.44 -9.46
C ARG A 80 -8.02 2.94 -10.65
N GLY A 81 -6.92 3.61 -10.99
CA GLY A 81 -6.01 3.18 -12.04
C GLY A 81 -5.41 1.81 -11.74
N TYR A 82 -4.90 1.62 -10.53
CA TYR A 82 -4.35 0.35 -10.06
C TYR A 82 -5.39 -0.77 -10.09
N LEU A 83 -6.58 -0.54 -9.51
CA LEU A 83 -7.66 -1.54 -9.49
C LEU A 83 -8.10 -1.95 -10.91
N ARG A 84 -8.11 -1.03 -11.87
CA ARG A 84 -8.40 -1.34 -13.28
C ARG A 84 -7.28 -2.14 -13.94
N ALA A 85 -6.02 -1.73 -13.72
CA ALA A 85 -4.86 -2.40 -14.30
C ALA A 85 -4.74 -3.85 -13.84
N GLU A 86 -5.05 -4.12 -12.56
CA GLU A 86 -5.08 -5.46 -11.97
C GLU A 86 -6.38 -6.23 -12.26
N GLY A 87 -7.34 -5.63 -12.97
CA GLY A 87 -8.59 -6.29 -13.37
C GLY A 87 -9.62 -6.45 -12.25
N PHE A 88 -9.49 -5.73 -11.14
CA PHE A 88 -10.47 -5.75 -10.04
C PHE A 88 -11.74 -4.96 -10.35
N ILE A 89 -11.66 -3.94 -11.21
CA ILE A 89 -12.80 -3.08 -11.62
C ILE A 89 -12.64 -2.64 -13.08
N GLU A 90 -13.73 -2.12 -13.67
CA GLU A 90 -13.77 -1.52 -15.02
C GLU A 90 -13.58 0.00 -15.05
#